data_AF-A0A8C5TQC9-F1
#
_entry.id   AF-A0A8C5TQC9-F1
#
_cell.length_a   1.000
_cell.length_b   1.000
_cell.length_c   1.000
_cell.angle_alpha   90.00
_cell.angle_beta   90.00
_cell.angle_gamma   90.00
#
_symmetry.space_group_name_H-M   'P 1'
#
loop_
_entity.id
_entity.type
_entity.pdbx_description
1 polymer ?
#
loop_
_entity_poly.entity_id
_entity_poly.type
_entity_poly.pdbx_seq_one_letter_code
_entity_poly.pdbx_strand_id
1 'polypeptide(L)'
;QVPKLQLLASQWWWKFTFHTGYEVLVQRLLEGKKMCKDVEDLLKQRAQAEERYGKELVQIARKAGGQTEINTLKAAFEMLKQQIESVGNSHIQLAVMLREELKGIEEFRERQKEQRKKYEAAMERMQKSKLSHYKKTMESKKTYEQKCKEADEAEQSFERTSASGNQKQTEKQKGSKIISGSEGGWCGDSKNSIRTFILLPAFPNL
;
A
#
# COMPACT_ATOMS: atom_id res chain seq x y z
N GLN A 1 -30.32 -19.79 22.10
CA GLN A 1 -29.30 -20.34 21.18
C GLN A 1 -28.73 -19.20 20.32
N VAL A 2 -27.66 -18.52 20.80
CA VAL A 2 -26.95 -17.43 20.09
C VAL A 2 -25.43 -17.69 19.84
N PRO A 3 -24.85 -18.91 19.95
CA PRO A 3 -23.37 -19.04 19.89
C PRO A 3 -22.79 -19.01 18.47
N LYS A 4 -23.55 -19.38 17.42
CA LYS A 4 -23.01 -19.57 16.06
C LYS A 4 -22.68 -18.25 15.34
N LEU A 5 -23.41 -17.17 15.64
CA LEU A 5 -23.18 -15.84 15.08
C LEU A 5 -21.99 -15.12 15.73
N GLN A 6 -21.72 -15.34 17.02
CA GLN A 6 -20.57 -14.73 17.71
C GLN A 6 -19.22 -15.26 17.19
N LEU A 7 -19.13 -16.55 16.86
CA LEU A 7 -17.93 -17.18 16.29
C LEU A 7 -17.63 -16.71 14.86
N LEU A 8 -18.66 -16.61 14.00
CA LEU A 8 -18.48 -16.10 12.64
C LEU A 8 -18.10 -14.62 12.63
N ALA A 9 -18.68 -13.83 13.54
CA ALA A 9 -18.27 -12.45 13.72
C ALA A 9 -16.79 -12.39 14.14
N SER A 10 -16.38 -13.13 15.19
CA SER A 10 -14.98 -13.26 15.66
C SER A 10 -13.97 -13.60 14.54
N GLN A 11 -14.33 -14.54 13.65
CA GLN A 11 -13.51 -14.91 12.49
C GLN A 11 -13.48 -13.87 11.35
N TRP A 12 -14.46 -12.98 11.26
CA TRP A 12 -14.41 -11.85 10.32
C TRP A 12 -13.64 -10.67 10.89
N TRP A 13 -13.65 -10.49 12.22
CA TRP A 13 -13.00 -9.36 12.89
C TRP A 13 -11.45 -9.42 12.84
N TRP A 14 -10.83 -10.60 12.94
CA TRP A 14 -9.35 -10.69 12.83
C TRP A 14 -8.84 -10.40 11.41
N LYS A 15 -9.62 -10.73 10.37
CA LYS A 15 -9.28 -10.42 8.97
C LYS A 15 -9.43 -8.93 8.66
N PHE A 16 -10.25 -8.20 9.40
CA PHE A 16 -10.47 -6.77 9.17
C PHE A 16 -9.27 -5.91 9.58
N THR A 17 -8.47 -6.29 10.56
CA THR A 17 -7.27 -5.52 10.96
C THR A 17 -6.00 -5.91 10.20
N PHE A 18 -6.04 -7.03 9.47
CA PHE A 18 -4.91 -7.55 8.70
C PHE A 18 -4.60 -6.68 7.47
N HIS A 19 -3.33 -6.32 7.32
CA HIS A 19 -2.80 -5.52 6.20
C HIS A 19 -1.58 -6.20 5.53
N THR A 20 -1.39 -7.49 5.75
CA THR A 20 -0.26 -8.28 5.24
C THR A 20 -0.12 -8.23 3.72
N GLY A 21 -1.22 -8.17 2.97
CA GLY A 21 -1.14 -8.00 1.51
C GLY A 21 -0.47 -6.69 1.11
N TYR A 22 -0.72 -5.61 1.84
CA TYR A 22 -0.07 -4.32 1.61
C TYR A 22 1.43 -4.37 2.00
N GLU A 23 1.77 -5.02 3.11
CA GLU A 23 3.17 -5.18 3.54
C GLU A 23 4.01 -5.93 2.49
N VAL A 24 3.46 -7.00 1.90
CA VAL A 24 4.11 -7.74 0.81
C VAL A 24 4.35 -6.86 -0.41
N LEU A 25 3.38 -6.03 -0.79
CA LEU A 25 3.53 -5.09 -1.91
C LEU A 25 4.62 -4.04 -1.63
N VAL A 26 4.65 -3.47 -0.42
CA VAL A 26 5.70 -2.52 -0.01
C VAL A 26 7.07 -3.18 -0.06
N GLN A 27 7.21 -4.38 0.49
CA GLN A 27 8.45 -5.14 0.43
C GLN A 27 8.90 -5.37 -1.02
N ARG A 28 7.98 -5.76 -1.91
CA ARG A 28 8.28 -5.96 -3.32
C ARG A 28 8.76 -4.66 -4.01
N LEU A 29 8.17 -3.52 -3.67
CA LEU A 29 8.60 -2.21 -4.18
C LEU A 29 10.00 -1.80 -3.65
N LEU A 30 10.34 -2.17 -2.41
CA LEU A 30 11.67 -1.94 -1.84
C LEU A 30 12.73 -2.79 -2.54
N GLU A 31 12.43 -4.05 -2.82
CA GLU A 31 13.28 -4.94 -3.63
C GLU A 31 13.48 -4.38 -5.04
N GLY A 32 12.41 -3.88 -5.68
CA GLY A 32 12.50 -3.22 -6.98
C GLY A 32 13.44 -2.01 -6.98
N LYS A 33 13.38 -1.19 -5.92
CA LYS A 33 14.32 -0.06 -5.74
C LYS A 33 15.77 -0.55 -5.59
N LYS A 34 15.99 -1.63 -4.84
CA LYS A 34 17.33 -2.23 -4.70
C LYS A 34 17.86 -2.71 -6.05
N MET A 35 17.02 -3.38 -6.84
CA MET A 35 17.39 -3.82 -8.19
C MET A 35 17.78 -2.64 -9.09
N CYS A 36 17.07 -1.50 -9.02
CA CYS A 36 17.48 -0.30 -9.76
C CYS A 36 18.89 0.14 -9.38
N LYS A 37 19.24 0.10 -8.08
CA LYS A 37 20.57 0.44 -7.61
C LYS A 37 21.63 -0.54 -8.13
N ASP A 38 21.33 -1.83 -8.12
CA ASP A 38 22.23 -2.87 -8.63
C ASP A 38 22.49 -2.66 -10.15
N VAL A 39 21.47 -2.28 -10.92
CA VAL A 39 21.60 -1.96 -12.36
C VAL A 39 22.44 -0.70 -12.58
N GLU A 40 22.27 0.35 -11.78
CA GLU A 40 23.12 1.56 -11.86
C GLU A 40 24.60 1.22 -11.64
N ASP A 41 24.89 0.43 -10.60
CA ASP A 41 26.25 0.07 -10.27
C ASP A 41 26.88 -0.79 -11.38
N LEU A 42 26.10 -1.70 -11.98
CA LEU A 42 26.50 -2.47 -13.16
C LEU A 42 26.82 -1.57 -14.35
N LEU A 43 25.91 -0.65 -14.72
CA LEU A 43 26.14 0.26 -15.84
C LEU A 43 27.33 1.19 -15.62
N LYS A 44 27.54 1.63 -14.37
CA LYS A 44 28.70 2.43 -14.00
C LYS A 44 30.01 1.68 -14.22
N GLN A 45 30.08 0.43 -13.77
CA GLN A 45 31.25 -0.43 -14.00
C GLN A 45 31.48 -0.66 -15.49
N ARG A 46 30.41 -0.94 -16.25
CA ARG A 46 30.48 -1.10 -17.70
C ARG A 46 31.01 0.17 -18.38
N ALA A 47 30.45 1.34 -18.08
CA ALA A 47 30.89 2.60 -18.67
C ALA A 47 32.38 2.90 -18.39
N GLN A 48 32.84 2.59 -17.18
CA GLN A 48 34.26 2.74 -16.83
C GLN A 48 35.16 1.79 -17.64
N ALA A 49 34.74 0.54 -17.83
CA ALA A 49 35.47 -0.44 -18.63
C ALA A 49 35.55 -0.01 -20.10
N GLU A 50 34.43 0.39 -20.69
CA GLU A 50 34.35 0.86 -22.08
C GLU A 50 35.23 2.11 -22.31
N GLU A 51 35.19 3.08 -21.38
CA GLU A 51 36.03 4.28 -21.50
C GLU A 51 37.52 3.94 -21.43
N ARG A 52 37.92 3.07 -20.50
CA ARG A 52 39.31 2.63 -20.39
C ARG A 52 39.78 1.95 -21.67
N TYR A 53 38.99 1.00 -22.18
CA TYR A 53 39.31 0.29 -23.41
C TYR A 53 39.44 1.24 -24.61
N GLY A 54 38.48 2.14 -24.78
CA GLY A 54 38.52 3.12 -25.87
C GLY A 54 39.74 4.05 -25.79
N LYS A 55 40.08 4.55 -24.58
CA LYS A 55 41.29 5.37 -24.37
C LYS A 55 42.58 4.61 -24.67
N GLU A 56 42.67 3.35 -24.25
CA GLU A 56 43.83 2.48 -24.51
C GLU A 56 43.99 2.25 -26.03
N LEU A 57 42.90 1.99 -26.77
CA LEU A 57 42.93 1.86 -28.23
C LEU A 57 43.42 3.14 -28.93
N VAL A 58 42.87 4.31 -28.57
CA VAL A 58 43.32 5.60 -29.12
C VAL A 58 44.80 5.84 -28.83
N GLN A 59 45.27 5.48 -27.63
CA GLN A 59 46.68 5.60 -27.27
C GLN A 59 47.57 4.67 -28.10
N ILE A 60 47.14 3.43 -28.34
CA ILE A 60 47.85 2.46 -29.20
C ILE A 60 47.95 3.01 -30.63
N ALA A 61 46.86 3.48 -31.21
CA ALA A 61 46.84 4.04 -32.57
C ALA A 61 47.81 5.24 -32.72
N ARG A 62 47.88 6.12 -31.70
CA ARG A 62 48.76 7.30 -31.72
C ARG A 62 50.23 6.99 -31.48
N LYS A 63 50.52 5.94 -30.69
CA LYS A 63 51.90 5.48 -30.43
C LYS A 63 52.42 4.53 -31.50
N ALA A 64 51.56 4.03 -32.39
CA ALA A 64 51.96 3.17 -33.49
C ALA A 64 53.00 3.89 -34.37
N GLY A 65 54.14 3.22 -34.60
CA GLY A 65 55.29 3.74 -35.36
C GLY A 65 55.03 3.89 -36.86
N GLY A 66 55.86 3.25 -37.70
CA GLY A 66 55.65 3.20 -39.15
C GLY A 66 55.97 4.48 -39.92
N GLN A 67 56.59 5.48 -39.28
CA GLN A 67 56.97 6.74 -39.94
C GLN A 67 58.04 6.55 -41.04
N THR A 68 58.77 5.43 -40.98
CA THR A 68 59.82 5.05 -41.95
C THR A 68 59.26 4.36 -43.20
N GLU A 69 57.99 3.91 -43.17
CA GLU A 69 57.36 3.24 -44.31
C GLU A 69 57.03 4.23 -45.43
N ILE A 70 56.98 3.75 -46.67
CA ILE A 70 56.79 4.58 -47.88
C ILE A 70 55.70 3.95 -48.78
N ASN A 71 55.14 4.76 -49.67
CA ASN A 71 54.20 4.34 -50.72
C ASN A 71 52.94 3.64 -50.18
N THR A 72 52.52 2.56 -50.84
CA THR A 72 51.25 1.86 -50.57
C THR A 72 51.19 1.22 -49.18
N LEU A 73 52.33 0.75 -48.65
CA LEU A 73 52.40 0.18 -47.31
C LEU A 73 52.19 1.25 -46.24
N LYS A 74 52.78 2.44 -46.41
CA LYS A 74 52.52 3.60 -45.54
C LYS A 74 51.04 3.94 -45.51
N ALA A 75 50.40 4.02 -46.67
CA ALA A 75 48.97 4.32 -46.76
C ALA A 75 48.11 3.27 -46.06
N ALA A 76 48.38 1.98 -46.27
CA ALA A 76 47.66 0.89 -45.60
C ALA A 76 47.85 0.91 -44.08
N PHE A 77 49.07 1.22 -43.60
CA PHE A 77 49.36 1.31 -42.18
C PHE A 77 48.68 2.51 -41.50
N GLU A 78 48.64 3.68 -42.16
CA GLU A 78 47.89 4.83 -41.64
C GLU A 78 46.38 4.57 -41.62
N MET A 79 45.83 3.88 -42.63
CA MET A 79 44.43 3.43 -42.58
C MET A 79 44.16 2.51 -41.40
N LEU A 80 45.06 1.56 -41.11
CA LEU A 80 44.92 0.68 -39.94
C LEU A 80 44.91 1.48 -38.63
N LYS A 81 45.82 2.45 -38.47
CA LYS A 81 45.85 3.33 -37.29
C LYS A 81 44.54 4.12 -37.14
N GLN A 82 44.02 4.68 -38.23
CA GLN A 82 42.76 5.40 -38.24
C GLN A 82 41.58 4.50 -37.85
N GLN A 83 41.53 3.25 -38.32
CA GLN A 83 40.48 2.30 -37.93
C GLN A 83 40.54 1.98 -36.43
N ILE A 84 41.73 1.75 -35.87
CA ILE A 84 41.90 1.51 -34.43
C ILE A 84 41.46 2.73 -33.61
N GLU A 85 41.86 3.94 -34.02
CA GLU A 85 41.46 5.18 -33.36
C GLU A 85 39.93 5.40 -33.46
N SER A 86 39.33 5.11 -34.61
CA SER A 86 37.88 5.22 -34.81
C SER A 86 37.12 4.27 -33.89
N VAL A 87 37.54 3.00 -33.78
CA VAL A 87 36.91 2.05 -32.85
C VAL A 87 37.07 2.52 -31.41
N GLY A 88 38.27 2.99 -31.03
CA GLY A 88 38.51 3.54 -29.70
C GLY A 88 37.58 4.72 -29.36
N ASN A 89 37.38 5.64 -30.30
CA ASN A 89 36.45 6.76 -30.15
C ASN A 89 35.00 6.30 -30.01
N SER A 90 34.56 5.28 -30.75
CA SER A 90 33.22 4.70 -30.60
C SER A 90 32.99 4.10 -29.21
N HIS A 91 33.98 3.42 -28.62
CA HIS A 91 33.88 2.91 -27.24
C HIS A 91 33.84 4.04 -26.20
N ILE A 92 34.60 5.11 -26.39
CA ILE A 92 34.52 6.31 -25.54
C ILE A 92 33.12 6.94 -25.62
N GLN A 93 32.55 7.06 -26.82
CA GLN A 93 31.20 7.58 -27.01
C GLN A 93 30.14 6.68 -26.35
N LEU A 94 30.26 5.36 -26.49
CA LEU A 94 29.39 4.40 -25.81
C LEU A 94 29.44 4.59 -24.28
N ALA A 95 30.63 4.79 -23.71
CA ALA A 95 30.76 5.08 -22.29
C ALA A 95 30.07 6.38 -21.86
N VAL A 96 30.01 7.40 -22.72
CA VAL A 96 29.23 8.62 -22.47
C VAL A 96 27.73 8.32 -22.48
N MET A 97 27.23 7.64 -23.51
CA MET A 97 25.83 7.25 -23.60
C MET A 97 25.37 6.42 -22.39
N LEU A 98 26.19 5.47 -21.93
CA LEU A 98 25.88 4.67 -20.74
C LEU A 98 25.74 5.51 -19.46
N ARG A 99 26.48 6.63 -19.35
CA ARG A 99 26.33 7.56 -18.22
C ARG A 99 25.06 8.38 -18.30
N GLU A 100 24.58 8.68 -19.50
CA GLU A 100 23.30 9.35 -19.69
C GLU A 100 22.14 8.42 -19.31
N GLU A 101 22.18 7.16 -19.75
CA GLU A 101 21.22 6.13 -19.33
C GLU A 101 21.21 5.93 -17.80
N LEU A 102 22.39 5.99 -17.16
CA LEU A 102 22.51 5.91 -15.70
C LEU A 102 21.73 7.03 -15.00
N LYS A 103 21.75 8.27 -15.53
CA LYS A 103 20.94 9.37 -14.98
C LYS A 103 19.44 9.06 -15.08
N GLY A 104 19.00 8.49 -16.20
CA GLY A 104 17.61 8.08 -16.38
C GLY A 104 17.14 7.05 -15.35
N ILE A 105 18.01 6.10 -14.99
CA ILE A 105 17.73 5.09 -13.96
C ILE A 105 17.70 5.73 -12.56
N GLU A 106 18.63 6.63 -12.25
CA GLU A 106 18.62 7.36 -10.97
C GLU A 106 17.32 8.16 -10.78
N GLU A 107 16.89 8.89 -11.82
CA GLU A 107 15.62 9.63 -11.82
C GLU A 107 14.41 8.70 -11.67
N PHE A 108 14.41 7.57 -12.37
CA PHE A 108 13.37 6.56 -12.23
C PHE A 108 13.30 6.01 -10.79
N ARG A 109 14.44 5.70 -10.19
CA ARG A 109 14.53 5.17 -8.82
C ARG A 109 14.01 6.18 -7.79
N GLU A 110 14.35 7.48 -7.93
CA GLU A 110 13.82 8.50 -7.03
C GLU A 110 12.32 8.74 -7.25
N ARG A 111 11.81 8.70 -8.48
CA ARG A 111 10.36 8.73 -8.76
C ARG A 111 9.63 7.56 -8.12
N GLN A 112 10.15 6.33 -8.22
CA GLN A 112 9.57 5.17 -7.56
C GLN A 112 9.51 5.33 -6.04
N LYS A 113 10.57 5.87 -5.42
CA LYS A 113 10.64 6.14 -3.99
C LYS A 113 9.57 7.15 -3.55
N GLU A 114 9.39 8.22 -4.32
CA GLU A 114 8.38 9.25 -4.02
C GLU A 114 6.95 8.70 -4.13
N GLN A 115 6.65 7.97 -5.21
CA GLN A 115 5.34 7.33 -5.39
C GLN A 115 5.04 6.34 -4.26
N ARG A 116 6.00 5.50 -3.86
CA ARG A 116 5.81 4.57 -2.75
C ARG A 116 5.49 5.31 -1.45
N LYS A 117 6.23 6.36 -1.10
CA LYS A 117 5.97 7.18 0.11
C LYS A 117 4.57 7.79 0.11
N LYS A 118 4.10 8.28 -1.04
CA LYS A 118 2.75 8.82 -1.20
C LYS A 118 1.68 7.78 -0.86
N TYR A 119 1.84 6.55 -1.36
CA TYR A 119 0.90 5.46 -1.06
C TYR A 119 1.03 4.96 0.38
N GLU A 120 2.24 4.92 0.94
CA GLU A 120 2.47 4.61 2.36
C GLU A 120 1.69 5.57 3.28
N ALA A 121 1.79 6.88 3.04
CA ALA A 121 1.06 7.88 3.81
C ALA A 121 -0.47 7.80 3.62
N ALA A 122 -0.94 7.43 2.42
CA ALA A 122 -2.37 7.21 2.17
C ALA A 122 -2.89 5.97 2.91
N MET A 123 -2.14 4.87 2.87
CA MET A 123 -2.48 3.63 3.55
C MET A 123 -2.47 3.81 5.08
N GLU A 124 -1.49 4.52 5.64
CA GLU A 124 -1.43 4.80 7.08
C GLU A 124 -2.68 5.58 7.54
N ARG A 125 -3.09 6.60 6.78
CA ARG A 125 -4.32 7.37 7.07
C ARG A 125 -5.57 6.48 7.00
N MET A 126 -5.68 5.67 5.96
CA MET A 126 -6.80 4.73 5.80
C MET A 126 -6.85 3.72 6.95
N GLN A 127 -5.72 3.16 7.36
CA GLN A 127 -5.65 2.20 8.46
C GLN A 127 -6.01 2.85 9.81
N LYS A 128 -5.52 4.07 10.08
CA LYS A 128 -5.93 4.83 11.27
C LYS A 128 -7.43 5.10 11.31
N SER A 129 -8.00 5.53 10.18
CA SER A 129 -9.46 5.73 10.04
C SER A 129 -10.22 4.43 10.28
N LYS A 130 -9.81 3.33 9.63
CA LYS A 130 -10.38 1.98 9.79
C LYS A 130 -10.41 1.53 11.25
N LEU A 131 -9.30 1.69 11.97
CA LEU A 131 -9.20 1.35 13.39
C LEU A 131 -10.08 2.24 14.28
N SER A 132 -10.16 3.54 13.97
CA SER A 132 -11.02 4.49 14.69
C SER A 132 -12.51 4.12 14.52
N HIS A 133 -12.96 3.87 13.29
CA HIS A 133 -14.32 3.42 13.01
C HIS A 133 -14.61 2.09 13.71
N TYR A 134 -13.68 1.14 13.64
CA TYR A 134 -13.81 -0.13 14.34
C TYR A 134 -14.02 0.05 15.86
N LYS A 135 -13.21 0.89 16.52
CA LYS A 135 -13.35 1.17 17.95
C LYS A 135 -14.74 1.73 18.28
N LYS A 136 -15.21 2.71 17.51
CA LYS A 136 -16.56 3.31 17.68
C LYS A 136 -17.68 2.28 17.48
N THR A 137 -17.56 1.41 16.49
CA THR A 137 -18.53 0.32 16.24
C THR A 137 -18.56 -0.66 17.41
N MET A 138 -17.39 -1.01 17.96
CA MET A 138 -17.30 -1.92 19.11
C MET A 138 -17.89 -1.31 20.39
N GLU A 139 -17.65 -0.02 20.65
CA GLU A 139 -18.28 0.72 21.76
C GLU A 139 -19.80 0.77 21.59
N SER A 140 -20.28 1.09 20.40
CA SER A 140 -21.72 1.16 20.09
C SER A 140 -22.39 -0.21 20.25
N LYS A 141 -21.73 -1.29 19.82
CA LYS A 141 -22.18 -2.66 20.03
C LYS A 141 -22.30 -3.00 21.52
N LYS A 142 -21.29 -2.65 22.33
CA LYS A 142 -21.31 -2.89 23.79
C LYS A 142 -22.48 -2.16 24.45
N THR A 143 -22.72 -0.90 24.08
CA THR A 143 -23.86 -0.12 24.58
C THR A 143 -25.20 -0.74 24.18
N TYR A 144 -25.33 -1.21 22.94
CA TYR A 144 -26.54 -1.90 22.47
C TYR A 144 -26.80 -3.19 23.26
N GLU A 145 -25.78 -4.04 23.42
CA GLU A 145 -25.89 -5.28 24.19
C GLU A 145 -26.27 -5.03 25.66
N GLN A 146 -25.75 -3.95 26.26
CA GLN A 146 -26.11 -3.54 27.61
C GLN A 146 -27.59 -3.12 27.70
N LYS A 147 -28.05 -2.27 26.79
CA LYS A 147 -29.46 -1.82 26.75
C LYS A 147 -30.44 -2.97 26.52
N CYS A 148 -30.08 -3.96 25.71
CA CYS A 148 -30.91 -5.15 25.54
C CYS A 148 -31.07 -5.94 26.86
N LYS A 149 -29.99 -6.13 27.61
CA LYS A 149 -30.07 -6.80 28.93
C LYS A 149 -30.94 -6.04 29.90
N GLU A 150 -30.79 -4.71 29.97
CA GLU A 150 -31.61 -3.85 30.83
C GLU A 150 -33.10 -3.95 30.47
N ALA A 151 -33.43 -3.99 29.17
CA ALA A 151 -34.80 -4.19 28.70
C ALA A 151 -35.35 -5.58 29.09
N ASP A 152 -34.59 -6.65 28.88
CA ASP A 152 -34.97 -8.02 29.25
C ASP A 152 -35.19 -8.15 30.77
N GLU A 153 -34.35 -7.50 31.59
CA GLU A 153 -34.48 -7.45 33.05
C GLU A 153 -35.73 -6.67 33.49
N ALA A 154 -36.03 -5.55 32.84
CA ALA A 154 -37.23 -4.75 33.10
C ALA A 154 -38.50 -5.55 32.77
N GLU A 155 -38.54 -6.26 31.64
CA GLU A 155 -39.67 -7.11 31.25
C GLU A 155 -39.92 -8.24 32.25
N GLN A 156 -38.86 -8.95 32.68
CA GLN A 156 -38.98 -9.98 33.73
C GLN A 156 -39.45 -9.41 35.08
N SER A 157 -39.00 -8.21 35.44
CA SER A 157 -39.44 -7.56 36.68
C SER A 157 -40.93 -7.21 36.65
N PHE A 158 -41.44 -6.79 35.49
CA PHE A 158 -42.86 -6.50 35.27
C PHE A 158 -43.72 -7.77 35.33
N GLU A 159 -43.28 -8.87 34.71
CA GLU A 159 -43.95 -10.17 34.79
C GLU A 159 -44.03 -10.70 36.23
N ARG A 160 -42.95 -10.58 37.01
CA ARG A 160 -42.95 -10.98 38.43
C ARG A 160 -43.90 -10.13 39.28
N THR A 161 -43.93 -8.81 39.04
CA THR A 161 -44.80 -7.88 39.77
C THR A 161 -46.28 -8.11 39.42
N SER A 162 -46.58 -8.43 38.16
CA SER A 162 -47.95 -8.74 37.72
C SER A 162 -48.43 -10.13 38.17
N ALA A 163 -47.54 -11.12 38.31
CA ALA A 163 -47.86 -12.43 38.88
C ALA A 163 -48.09 -12.41 40.41
N SER A 164 -47.62 -11.37 41.12
CA SER A 164 -47.72 -11.27 42.59
C SER A 164 -49.02 -10.59 43.10
N GLY A 165 -49.98 -10.29 42.22
CA GLY A 165 -51.37 -9.99 42.58
C GLY A 165 -51.60 -8.79 43.50
N ASN A 166 -51.76 -7.59 42.94
CA ASN A 166 -52.56 -6.53 43.58
C ASN A 166 -53.45 -5.83 42.55
N GLN A 167 -54.66 -6.37 42.37
CA GLN A 167 -55.73 -5.76 41.59
C GLN A 167 -56.32 -4.57 42.36
N LYS A 168 -55.75 -3.36 42.22
CA LYS A 168 -56.48 -2.09 42.37
C LYS A 168 -55.64 -0.88 41.94
N GLN A 169 -55.48 -0.70 40.62
CA GLN A 169 -55.45 0.64 40.02
C GLN A 169 -55.55 0.54 38.48
N THR A 170 -56.74 0.22 38.02
CA THR A 170 -57.12 0.21 36.60
C THR A 170 -57.37 1.66 36.16
N GLU A 171 -56.33 2.49 36.02
CA GLU A 171 -56.45 3.74 35.25
C GLU A 171 -55.13 4.39 34.77
N LYS A 172 -53.95 3.90 35.19
CA LYS A 172 -52.65 4.29 34.56
C LYS A 172 -52.28 3.45 33.33
N GLN A 173 -53.23 2.70 32.78
CA GLN A 173 -52.99 1.66 31.77
C GLN A 173 -52.90 2.15 30.30
N LYS A 174 -53.06 3.44 30.01
CA LYS A 174 -52.88 3.98 28.65
C LYS A 174 -51.52 4.68 28.42
N GLY A 175 -50.83 5.12 29.48
CA GLY A 175 -49.52 5.79 29.35
C GLY A 175 -48.36 4.82 29.09
N SER A 176 -48.39 3.63 29.69
CA SER A 176 -47.28 2.66 29.61
C SER A 176 -47.21 1.92 28.25
N LYS A 177 -48.34 1.80 27.54
CA LYS A 177 -48.38 1.22 26.18
C LYS A 177 -47.77 2.16 25.12
N ILE A 178 -47.76 3.47 25.38
CA ILE A 178 -47.11 4.47 24.51
C ILE A 178 -45.59 4.47 24.73
N ILE A 179 -45.13 4.20 25.95
CA ILE A 179 -43.70 4.13 26.28
C ILE A 179 -43.06 2.87 25.66
N SER A 180 -43.71 1.70 25.76
CA SER A 180 -43.25 0.47 25.10
C SER A 180 -43.33 0.52 23.56
N GLY A 181 -44.32 1.23 23.00
CA GLY A 181 -44.41 1.50 21.56
C GLY A 181 -43.33 2.48 21.05
N SER A 182 -42.96 3.47 21.87
CA SER A 182 -41.84 4.37 21.59
C SER A 182 -40.50 3.63 21.69
N GLU A 183 -40.25 2.83 22.73
CA GLU A 183 -38.99 2.10 22.92
C GLU A 183 -38.71 1.07 21.81
N GLY A 184 -39.75 0.47 21.24
CA GLY A 184 -39.65 -0.35 20.01
C GLY A 184 -39.18 0.46 18.79
N GLY A 185 -39.54 1.74 18.70
CA GLY A 185 -39.05 2.68 17.69
C GLY A 185 -37.57 3.02 17.85
N TRP A 186 -37.09 3.21 19.08
CA TRP A 186 -35.66 3.44 19.37
C TRP A 186 -34.79 2.21 19.07
N CYS A 187 -35.34 1.00 19.24
CA CYS A 187 -34.70 -0.25 18.85
C CYS A 187 -34.64 -0.40 17.31
N GLY A 188 -35.67 0.07 16.60
CA GLY A 188 -35.71 0.19 15.14
C GLY A 188 -34.70 1.21 14.59
N ASP A 189 -34.61 2.39 15.19
CA ASP A 189 -33.66 3.46 14.81
C ASP A 189 -32.21 3.08 15.16
N SER A 190 -31.98 2.38 16.28
CA SER A 190 -30.65 1.83 16.58
C SER A 190 -30.27 0.70 15.63
N LYS A 191 -31.21 -0.17 15.24
CA LYS A 191 -30.98 -1.18 14.20
C LYS A 191 -30.70 -0.52 12.84
N ASN A 192 -31.40 0.56 12.49
CA ASN A 192 -31.21 1.29 11.24
C ASN A 192 -29.89 2.09 11.25
N SER A 193 -29.49 2.65 12.40
CA SER A 193 -28.20 3.31 12.60
C SER A 193 -27.05 2.29 12.50
N ILE A 194 -27.18 1.10 13.11
CA ILE A 194 -26.23 0.00 12.96
C ILE A 194 -26.20 -0.53 11.52
N ARG A 195 -27.35 -0.65 10.84
CA ARG A 195 -27.42 -1.03 9.41
C ARG A 195 -26.74 0.01 8.53
N THR A 196 -26.97 1.29 8.78
CA THR A 196 -26.38 2.42 8.06
C THR A 196 -24.88 2.58 8.36
N PHE A 197 -24.40 2.23 9.56
CA PHE A 197 -22.97 2.30 9.89
C PHE A 197 -22.18 1.05 9.50
N ILE A 198 -22.80 -0.13 9.51
CA ILE A 198 -22.13 -1.41 9.20
C ILE A 198 -22.20 -1.75 7.70
N LEU A 199 -23.30 -1.44 6.99
CA LEU A 199 -23.46 -1.79 5.56
C LEU A 199 -23.16 -0.64 4.58
N LEU A 200 -23.00 0.60 5.06
CA LEU A 200 -22.93 1.78 4.18
C LEU A 200 -21.56 2.46 4.02
N PRO A 201 -20.40 1.79 4.23
CA PRO A 201 -19.20 2.11 3.48
C PRO A 201 -18.93 1.03 2.44
N ALA A 202 -19.95 0.59 1.71
CA ALA A 202 -19.74 0.11 0.35
C ALA A 202 -19.51 1.36 -0.53
N PHE A 203 -18.24 1.76 -0.62
CA PHE A 203 -17.64 2.67 -1.63
C PHE A 203 -18.56 3.74 -2.25
N PRO A 204 -18.57 4.99 -1.74
CA PRO A 204 -19.20 6.10 -2.45
C PRO A 204 -18.27 6.85 -3.40
N ASN A 205 -17.04 6.38 -3.67
CA ASN A 205 -16.18 6.95 -4.73
C ASN A 205 -15.11 5.94 -5.18
N LEU A 206 -15.44 5.19 -6.23
CA LEU A 206 -14.52 4.62 -7.22
C LEU A 206 -15.19 4.76 -8.58
#